data_AF-A0A665XBR2-F1
#
_entry.id   AF-A0A665XBR2-F1
#
_cell.length_a   1.000
_cell.length_b   1.000
_cell.length_c   1.000
_cell.angle_alpha   90.00
_cell.angle_beta   90.00
_cell.angle_gamma   90.00
#
_symmetry.space_group_name_H-M   'P 1'
#
loop_
_entity.id
_entity.type
_entity.pdbx_description
1 polymer ?
#
loop_
_entity_poly.entity_id
_entity_poly.type
_entity_poly.pdbx_seq_one_letter_code
_entity_poly.pdbx_strand_id
1 'polypeptide(L)'
;MCTHFLHYRLMVRKYVRGITPQNKTQLQLKLVSSSIFKGKKESYPQSNKMPLHAQRNYNITSNITPCVVLCCVCLQYSVPVIKYDRNGFKPRPRQVILTQAAAYVVEEAKIKQRVLYTFLKGISVSNLTDGMIVFHITCEDPKEKGDLVMQCDHLFEFLTKLSVIANKQNAVKVVQGSIKIEIQAGKESAVDFSTGQEPMVYKAKNGHLMVVS
;
A
#
# COMPACT_ATOMS: atom_id res chain seq x y z
N MET A 1 4.07 -42.62 24.10
CA MET A 1 3.34 -41.59 23.30
C MET A 1 2.92 -40.35 24.09
N CYS A 2 2.62 -40.41 25.40
CA CYS A 2 2.10 -39.25 26.17
C CYS A 2 3.12 -38.12 26.46
N THR A 3 4.41 -38.41 26.52
CA THR A 3 5.46 -37.42 26.85
C THR A 3 5.67 -36.38 25.75
N HIS A 4 5.55 -36.78 24.48
CA HIS A 4 5.69 -35.89 23.32
C HIS A 4 4.59 -34.82 23.28
N PHE A 5 3.34 -35.19 23.54
CA PHE A 5 2.21 -34.26 23.58
C PHE A 5 2.33 -33.25 24.73
N LEU A 6 2.75 -33.72 25.91
CA LEU A 6 2.97 -32.85 27.07
C LEU A 6 4.12 -31.87 26.82
N HIS A 7 5.23 -32.35 26.24
CA HIS A 7 6.37 -31.52 25.86
C HIS A 7 5.98 -30.42 24.86
N TYR A 8 5.23 -30.76 23.81
CA TYR A 8 4.76 -29.79 22.81
C TYR A 8 3.86 -28.71 23.45
N ARG A 9 2.92 -29.10 24.33
CA ARG A 9 2.06 -28.14 25.05
C ARG A 9 2.87 -27.19 25.94
N LEU A 10 3.90 -27.68 26.61
CA LEU A 10 4.79 -26.83 27.41
C LEU A 10 5.57 -25.84 26.54
N MET A 11 6.10 -26.29 25.40
CA MET A 11 6.76 -25.43 24.43
C MET A 11 5.84 -24.31 23.92
N VAL A 12 4.63 -24.67 23.47
CA VAL A 12 3.62 -23.70 23.01
C VAL A 12 3.30 -22.69 24.12
N ARG A 13 3.07 -23.16 25.35
CA ARG A 13 2.75 -22.30 26.49
C ARG A 13 3.89 -21.33 26.81
N LYS A 14 5.15 -21.80 26.79
CA LYS A 14 6.33 -20.98 27.01
C LYS A 14 6.47 -19.91 25.93
N TYR A 15 6.28 -20.29 24.67
CA TYR A 15 6.32 -19.35 23.54
C TYR A 15 5.24 -18.28 23.62
N VAL A 16 3.97 -18.69 23.80
CA VAL A 16 2.82 -17.77 23.84
C VAL A 16 2.92 -16.80 25.02
N ARG A 17 3.37 -17.26 26.19
CA ARG A 17 3.55 -16.40 27.37
C ARG A 17 4.80 -15.53 27.32
N GLY A 18 5.84 -15.96 26.60
CA GLY A 18 7.10 -15.22 26.47
C GLY A 18 7.09 -14.13 25.40
N ILE A 19 6.07 -14.07 24.55
CA ILE A 19 5.96 -13.07 23.49
C ILE A 19 5.53 -11.72 24.05
N THR A 20 6.29 -10.67 23.72
CA THR A 20 5.91 -9.30 24.05
C THR A 20 4.74 -8.82 23.17
N PRO A 21 3.89 -7.90 23.64
CA PRO A 21 2.82 -7.32 22.83
C PRO A 21 3.31 -6.76 21.48
N GLN A 22 4.46 -6.09 21.48
CA GLN A 22 5.08 -5.53 20.28
C GLN A 22 5.44 -6.63 19.27
N ASN A 23 6.09 -7.71 19.73
CA ASN A 23 6.43 -8.85 18.88
C ASN A 23 5.18 -9.56 18.37
N LYS A 24 4.13 -9.67 19.20
CA LYS A 24 2.84 -10.24 18.77
C LYS A 24 2.24 -9.45 17.62
N THR A 25 2.17 -8.12 17.73
CA THR A 25 1.68 -7.24 16.66
C THR A 25 2.53 -7.38 15.40
N GLN A 26 3.86 -7.41 15.56
CA GLN A 26 4.78 -7.58 14.43
C GLN A 26 4.54 -8.90 13.69
N LEU A 27 4.35 -10.00 14.42
CA LEU A 27 4.06 -11.31 13.85
C LEU A 27 2.70 -11.35 13.15
N GLN A 28 1.67 -10.71 13.74
CA GLN A 28 0.35 -10.59 13.12
C GLN A 28 0.41 -9.81 11.80
N LEU A 29 1.12 -8.68 11.77
CA LEU A 29 1.32 -7.92 10.54
C LEU A 29 2.09 -8.73 9.49
N LYS A 30 3.15 -9.45 9.88
CA LYS A 30 3.88 -10.34 8.96
C LYS A 30 3.02 -11.48 8.43
N LEU A 31 2.12 -12.03 9.24
CA LEU A 31 1.16 -13.05 8.81
C LEU A 31 0.22 -12.50 7.72
N VAL A 32 -0.37 -11.32 7.95
CA VAL A 32 -1.22 -10.65 6.95
C VAL A 32 -0.42 -10.37 5.67
N SER A 33 0.76 -9.78 5.80
CA SER A 33 1.64 -9.50 4.67
C SER A 33 1.96 -10.76 3.85
N SER A 34 2.30 -11.85 4.53
CA SER A 34 2.57 -13.14 3.89
C SER A 34 1.35 -13.70 3.18
N SER A 35 0.15 -13.55 3.75
CA SER A 35 -1.08 -14.03 3.13
C SER A 35 -1.37 -13.32 1.81
N ILE A 36 -1.00 -12.03 1.73
CA ILE A 36 -1.21 -11.20 0.55
C ILE A 36 -0.14 -11.51 -0.50
N PHE A 37 1.15 -11.49 -0.15
CA PHE A 37 2.24 -11.40 -1.13
C PHE A 37 3.09 -12.67 -1.32
N LYS A 38 3.10 -13.60 -0.35
CA LYS A 38 4.00 -14.77 -0.40
C LYS A 38 3.70 -15.64 -1.63
N GLY A 39 4.72 -15.86 -2.45
CA GLY A 39 4.61 -16.63 -3.69
C GLY A 39 3.86 -15.91 -4.82
N LYS A 40 3.41 -14.66 -4.61
CA LYS A 40 2.68 -13.87 -5.62
C LYS A 40 3.48 -12.70 -6.16
N LYS A 41 4.30 -12.04 -5.33
CA LYS A 41 5.17 -10.92 -5.74
C LYS A 41 6.64 -11.27 -5.52
N GLU A 42 7.47 -11.07 -6.53
CA GLU A 42 8.86 -11.52 -6.60
C GLU A 42 9.74 -10.87 -5.52
N SER A 43 9.56 -9.58 -5.23
CA SER A 43 10.36 -8.86 -4.22
C SER A 43 9.99 -9.17 -2.76
N TYR A 44 8.93 -9.96 -2.52
CA TYR A 44 8.45 -10.22 -1.16
C TYR A 44 9.46 -10.95 -0.24
N PRO A 45 10.20 -11.99 -0.66
CA PRO A 45 11.13 -12.72 0.21
C PRO A 45 12.22 -11.83 0.82
N GLN A 46 12.66 -10.79 0.10
CA GLN A 46 13.65 -9.83 0.59
C GLN A 46 13.08 -8.96 1.72
N SER A 47 11.80 -8.63 1.66
CA SER A 47 11.11 -7.81 2.67
C SER A 47 10.96 -8.50 4.03
N ASN A 48 10.94 -9.84 4.06
CA ASN A 48 10.67 -10.62 5.27
C ASN A 48 11.69 -10.41 6.40
N LYS A 49 12.92 -10.02 6.04
CA LYS A 49 14.00 -9.75 7.00
C LYS A 49 13.82 -8.41 7.72
N MET A 50 13.03 -7.50 7.16
CA MET A 50 12.86 -6.15 7.70
C MET A 50 11.68 -6.09 8.68
N PRO A 51 11.81 -5.39 9.83
CA PRO A 51 10.68 -5.05 10.68
C PRO A 51 9.70 -4.12 9.95
N LEU A 52 8.43 -4.20 10.33
CA LEU A 52 7.38 -3.30 9.85
C LEU A 52 7.28 -2.16 10.87
N HIS A 53 7.66 -0.95 10.48
CA HIS A 53 7.77 0.15 11.43
C HIS A 53 6.38 0.68 11.81
N ALA A 54 6.27 1.27 13.00
CA ALA A 54 5.02 1.92 13.42
C ALA A 54 4.67 3.09 12.48
N GLN A 55 5.65 3.90 12.10
CA GLN A 55 5.48 5.10 11.27
C GLN A 55 6.75 5.38 10.46
N ARG A 56 6.62 5.81 9.20
CA ARG A 56 7.72 6.27 8.34
C ARG A 56 7.63 7.78 8.24
N ASN A 57 8.03 8.48 9.31
CA ASN A 57 7.94 9.92 9.37
C ASN A 57 9.03 10.60 8.54
N TYR A 58 8.60 11.35 7.52
CA TYR A 58 9.30 12.56 7.09
C TYR A 58 8.50 13.75 7.63
N ASN A 59 9.16 14.62 8.37
CA ASN A 59 8.70 15.87 9.00
C ASN A 59 7.35 16.41 8.50
N ILE A 60 6.23 15.93 9.08
CA ILE A 60 4.90 16.56 8.88
C ILE A 60 4.81 17.86 9.69
N THR A 61 5.79 18.16 10.56
CA THR A 61 5.66 19.11 11.66
C THR A 61 5.91 20.59 11.35
N SER A 62 6.41 20.98 10.17
CA SER A 62 6.85 22.37 9.98
C SER A 62 5.77 23.36 9.53
N ASN A 63 4.68 22.95 8.86
CA ASN A 63 3.62 23.87 8.42
C ASN A 63 2.28 23.13 8.19
N ILE A 64 1.47 22.96 9.22
CA ILE A 64 0.24 22.15 9.15
C ILE A 64 -1.01 23.05 9.21
N THR A 65 -1.89 22.96 8.20
CA THR A 65 -3.24 23.56 8.27
C THR A 65 -4.13 22.82 9.27
N PRO A 66 -5.17 23.46 9.86
CA PRO A 66 -6.03 22.82 10.86
C PRO A 66 -6.69 21.50 10.38
N CYS A 67 -6.94 21.35 9.08
CA CYS A 67 -7.49 20.13 8.50
C CYS A 67 -6.50 18.95 8.53
N VAL A 68 -5.20 19.21 8.32
CA VAL A 68 -4.16 18.19 8.44
C VAL A 68 -3.87 17.88 9.91
N VAL A 69 -3.99 18.85 10.83
CA VAL A 69 -3.90 18.59 12.29
C VAL A 69 -4.99 17.62 12.76
N LEU A 70 -6.25 17.83 12.35
CA LEU A 70 -7.34 16.91 12.70
C LEU A 70 -7.11 15.50 12.14
N CYS A 71 -6.50 15.41 10.95
CA CYS A 71 -6.09 14.14 10.34
C CYS A 71 -4.93 13.48 11.11
N CYS A 72 -3.98 14.26 11.61
CA CYS A 72 -2.89 13.81 12.47
C CYS A 72 -3.37 13.24 13.81
N VAL A 73 -4.45 13.79 14.39
CA VAL A 73 -5.05 13.26 15.65
C VAL A 73 -5.59 11.83 15.47
N CYS A 74 -6.03 11.48 14.25
CA CYS A 74 -6.53 10.14 13.91
C CYS A 74 -5.55 9.34 13.02
N LEU A 75 -4.28 9.74 12.98
CA LEU A 75 -3.26 9.13 12.13
C LEU A 75 -2.86 7.77 12.66
N GLN A 76 -3.00 6.76 11.81
CA GLN A 76 -2.57 5.39 12.10
C GLN A 76 -1.22 5.08 11.44
N TYR A 77 -0.99 5.64 10.25
CA TYR A 77 0.26 5.44 9.51
C TYR A 77 0.46 6.52 8.45
N SER A 78 1.72 6.80 8.12
CA SER A 78 2.06 7.66 6.99
C SER A 78 3.29 7.14 6.26
N VAL A 79 3.33 7.38 4.95
CA VAL A 79 4.41 6.96 4.06
C VAL A 79 4.58 7.97 2.90
N PRO A 80 5.82 8.33 2.52
CA PRO A 80 6.07 9.09 1.30
C PRO A 80 5.84 8.21 0.07
N VAL A 81 5.27 8.78 -0.98
CA VAL A 81 5.00 8.11 -2.25
C VAL A 81 5.29 9.04 -3.42
N ILE A 82 5.50 8.46 -4.60
CA ILE A 82 5.50 9.20 -5.86
C ILE A 82 4.16 8.93 -6.53
N LYS A 83 3.31 9.94 -6.60
CA LYS A 83 2.01 9.86 -7.27
C LYS A 83 2.18 10.19 -8.76
N TYR A 84 1.55 9.42 -9.63
CA TYR A 84 1.50 9.72 -11.06
C TYR A 84 0.22 10.47 -11.40
N ASP A 85 0.34 11.60 -12.09
CA ASP A 85 -0.82 12.36 -12.54
C ASP A 85 -1.58 11.62 -13.63
N ARG A 86 -2.91 11.60 -13.55
CA ARG A 86 -3.76 10.90 -14.52
C ARG A 86 -3.59 11.42 -15.95
N ASN A 87 -3.30 12.72 -16.06
CA ASN A 87 -3.00 13.37 -17.33
C ASN A 87 -1.49 13.42 -17.53
N GLY A 88 -0.95 12.40 -18.20
CA GLY A 88 0.44 12.38 -18.66
C GLY A 88 1.44 11.69 -17.73
N PHE A 89 0.99 11.08 -16.63
CA PHE A 89 1.81 10.30 -15.70
C PHE A 89 3.08 11.03 -15.24
N LYS A 90 2.96 12.34 -14.97
CA LYS A 90 4.06 13.09 -14.37
C LYS A 90 4.23 12.66 -12.91
N PRO A 91 5.45 12.29 -12.47
CA PRO A 91 5.70 11.90 -11.09
C PRO A 91 5.62 13.12 -10.17
N ARG A 92 4.94 12.98 -9.04
CA ARG A 92 4.77 14.01 -8.02
C ARG A 92 5.04 13.43 -6.64
N PRO A 93 6.03 13.93 -5.88
CA PRO A 93 6.24 13.49 -4.51
C PRO A 93 5.04 13.91 -3.66
N ARG A 94 4.46 12.96 -2.93
CA ARG A 94 3.29 13.15 -2.08
C ARG A 94 3.48 12.34 -0.81
N GLN A 95 2.68 12.66 0.20
CA GLN A 95 2.59 11.87 1.41
C GLN A 95 1.21 11.23 1.48
N VAL A 96 1.17 9.93 1.78
CA VAL A 96 -0.09 9.24 2.08
C VAL A 96 -0.21 9.12 3.59
N ILE A 97 -1.39 9.46 4.10
CA ILE A 97 -1.76 9.31 5.51
C ILE A 97 -2.96 8.36 5.58
N LEU A 98 -2.83 7.30 6.36
CA LEU A 98 -3.90 6.36 6.66
C LEU A 98 -4.53 6.74 7.99
N THR A 99 -5.85 6.90 7.98
CA THR A 99 -6.67 7.03 9.19
C THR A 99 -7.64 5.85 9.27
N GLN A 100 -8.47 5.80 10.31
CA GLN A 100 -9.46 4.73 10.49
C GLN A 100 -10.52 4.66 9.37
N ALA A 101 -10.81 5.76 8.69
CA ALA A 101 -11.91 5.85 7.71
C ALA A 101 -11.48 6.09 6.26
N ALA A 102 -10.28 6.66 6.05
CA ALA A 102 -9.83 7.07 4.72
C ALA A 102 -8.30 7.11 4.59
N ALA A 103 -7.85 7.04 3.35
CA ALA A 103 -6.49 7.42 2.95
C ALA A 103 -6.49 8.85 2.39
N TYR A 104 -5.53 9.66 2.84
CA TYR A 104 -5.35 11.04 2.41
C TYR A 104 -4.05 11.19 1.64
N VAL A 105 -4.11 11.77 0.45
CA VAL A 105 -2.93 12.17 -0.33
C VAL A 105 -2.68 13.65 -0.07
N VAL A 106 -1.53 13.95 0.51
CA VAL A 106 -1.14 15.27 0.99
C VAL A 106 0.08 15.77 0.22
N GLU A 107 0.09 17.07 -0.04
CA GLU A 107 1.27 17.83 -0.46
C GLU A 107 1.45 18.96 0.55
N GLU A 108 2.56 18.96 1.28
CA GLU A 108 2.85 19.93 2.34
C GLU A 108 1.67 20.04 3.33
N ALA A 109 1.00 21.18 3.36
CA ALA A 109 -0.14 21.47 4.23
C ALA A 109 -1.51 21.26 3.57
N LYS A 110 -1.57 20.73 2.34
CA LYS A 110 -2.80 20.67 1.53
C LYS A 110 -3.19 19.23 1.21
N ILE A 111 -4.44 18.88 1.55
CA ILE A 111 -5.05 17.62 1.13
C ILE A 111 -5.40 17.72 -0.36
N LYS A 112 -4.75 16.90 -1.19
CA LYS A 112 -4.98 16.85 -2.65
C LYS A 112 -6.07 15.87 -3.04
N GLN A 113 -6.22 14.79 -2.29
CA GLN A 113 -7.25 13.79 -2.50
C GLN A 113 -7.53 13.05 -1.19
N ARG A 114 -8.82 12.81 -0.93
CA ARG A 114 -9.28 11.93 0.14
C ARG A 114 -9.94 10.72 -0.50
N VAL A 115 -9.59 9.52 -0.07
CA VAL A 115 -10.15 8.25 -0.55
C VAL A 115 -10.75 7.53 0.65
N LEU A 116 -12.07 7.54 0.76
CA LEU A 116 -12.78 6.76 1.78
C LEU A 116 -12.66 5.26 1.47
N TYR A 117 -12.50 4.43 2.49
CA TYR A 117 -12.36 2.98 2.29
C TYR A 117 -13.64 2.32 1.75
N THR A 118 -14.79 2.97 1.89
CA THR A 118 -16.05 2.56 1.27
C THR A 118 -16.00 2.63 -0.25
N PHE A 119 -15.35 3.66 -0.81
CA PHE A 119 -15.16 3.83 -2.26
C PHE A 119 -13.92 3.11 -2.81
N LEU A 120 -13.07 2.55 -1.94
CA LEU A 120 -11.92 1.75 -2.38
C LEU A 120 -12.38 0.33 -2.76
N LYS A 121 -12.60 0.11 -4.06
CA LYS A 121 -13.03 -1.18 -4.64
C LYS A 121 -11.95 -2.25 -4.47
N GLY A 122 -10.71 -1.89 -4.75
CA GLY A 122 -9.59 -2.82 -4.78
C GLY A 122 -8.26 -2.13 -4.84
N ILE A 123 -7.20 -2.91 -4.65
CA ILE A 123 -5.82 -2.46 -4.78
C ILE A 123 -5.13 -3.46 -5.69
N SER A 124 -4.43 -2.98 -6.70
CA SER A 124 -3.64 -3.83 -7.59
C SER A 124 -2.17 -3.47 -7.53
N VAL A 125 -1.33 -4.49 -7.51
CA VAL A 125 0.13 -4.39 -7.65
C VAL A 125 0.61 -5.41 -8.68
N SER A 126 1.79 -5.20 -9.25
CA SER A 126 2.42 -6.18 -10.12
C SER A 126 2.98 -7.37 -9.34
N ASN A 127 3.25 -8.47 -10.04
CA ASN A 127 4.02 -9.60 -9.53
C ASN A 127 5.55 -9.40 -9.56
N LEU A 128 6.05 -8.32 -10.17
CA LEU A 128 7.47 -8.05 -10.35
C LEU A 128 8.10 -7.38 -9.12
N THR A 129 9.32 -6.87 -9.25
CA THR A 129 10.08 -6.23 -8.16
C THR A 129 9.74 -4.76 -7.95
N ASP A 130 8.98 -4.11 -8.83
CA ASP A 130 8.59 -2.70 -8.70
C ASP A 130 7.75 -2.39 -7.43
N GLY A 131 7.72 -1.09 -7.11
CA GLY A 131 6.95 -0.51 -6.00
C GLY A 131 5.61 0.11 -6.40
N MET A 132 5.03 -0.26 -7.55
CA MET A 132 3.80 0.37 -8.06
C MET A 132 2.55 -0.17 -7.37
N ILE A 133 1.63 0.76 -7.11
CA ILE A 133 0.36 0.52 -6.42
C ILE A 133 -0.73 1.29 -7.15
N VAL A 134 -1.82 0.60 -7.46
CA VAL A 134 -3.03 1.19 -8.03
C VAL A 134 -4.17 1.02 -7.05
N PHE A 135 -4.79 2.12 -6.63
CA PHE A 135 -6.06 2.09 -5.90
C PHE A 135 -7.19 2.22 -6.90
N HIS A 136 -8.06 1.20 -6.93
CA HIS A 136 -9.29 1.21 -7.70
C HIS A 136 -10.39 1.89 -6.90
N ILE A 137 -10.89 3.01 -7.41
CA ILE A 137 -11.83 3.87 -6.70
C ILE A 137 -13.17 3.85 -7.44
N THR A 138 -14.27 3.66 -6.72
CA THR A 138 -15.61 3.86 -7.29
C THR A 138 -15.77 5.33 -7.67
N CYS A 139 -16.06 5.56 -8.95
CA CYS A 139 -16.37 6.87 -9.50
C CYS A 139 -17.81 6.80 -10.00
N GLU A 140 -18.74 7.37 -9.24
CA GLU A 140 -20.16 7.41 -9.65
C GLU A 140 -20.44 8.66 -10.49
N ASP A 141 -19.73 9.76 -10.19
CA ASP A 141 -19.85 11.02 -10.91
C ASP A 141 -18.65 11.27 -11.84
N PRO A 142 -18.85 11.78 -13.07
CA PRO A 142 -17.76 12.16 -13.97
C PRO A 142 -16.82 13.24 -13.43
N LYS A 143 -17.27 14.01 -12.44
CA LYS A 143 -16.48 15.05 -11.76
C LYS A 143 -15.54 14.48 -10.71
N GLU A 144 -15.77 13.24 -10.27
CA GLU A 144 -14.95 12.60 -9.28
C GLU A 144 -13.61 12.13 -9.85
N LYS A 145 -12.67 11.94 -8.93
CA LYS A 145 -11.32 11.49 -9.24
C LYS A 145 -11.36 9.97 -9.29
N GLY A 146 -11.05 9.39 -10.45
CA GLY A 146 -10.90 7.94 -10.60
C GLY A 146 -9.65 7.38 -9.90
N ASP A 147 -9.17 6.26 -10.40
CA ASP A 147 -8.08 5.47 -9.84
C ASP A 147 -6.83 6.31 -9.55
N LEU A 148 -6.10 5.87 -8.52
CA LEU A 148 -4.90 6.51 -8.03
C LEU A 148 -3.70 5.59 -8.27
N VAL A 149 -2.75 6.05 -9.07
CA VAL A 149 -1.50 5.35 -9.37
C VAL A 149 -0.36 6.01 -8.61
N MET A 150 0.42 5.21 -7.89
CA MET A 150 1.55 5.68 -7.09
C MET A 150 2.64 4.62 -6.96
N GLN A 151 3.86 5.06 -6.70
CA GLN A 151 5.01 4.23 -6.35
C GLN A 151 5.39 4.44 -4.89
N CYS A 152 5.73 3.37 -4.19
CA CYS A 152 6.08 3.39 -2.78
C CYS A 152 7.20 2.38 -2.47
N ASP A 153 8.31 2.87 -1.91
CA ASP A 153 9.46 2.01 -1.54
C ASP A 153 9.12 1.05 -0.39
N HIS A 154 8.17 1.44 0.47
CA HIS A 154 7.69 0.64 1.58
C HIS A 154 6.37 -0.09 1.26
N LEU A 155 6.19 -0.55 0.01
CA LEU A 155 4.95 -1.16 -0.50
C LEU A 155 4.35 -2.22 0.45
N PHE A 156 5.16 -3.19 0.89
CA PHE A 156 4.67 -4.28 1.73
C PHE A 156 4.18 -3.78 3.09
N GLU A 157 4.90 -2.85 3.71
CA GLU A 157 4.52 -2.24 4.99
C GLU A 157 3.23 -1.43 4.84
N PHE A 158 3.19 -0.57 3.82
CA PHE A 158 2.07 0.30 3.54
C PHE A 158 0.77 -0.50 3.27
N LEU A 159 0.82 -1.46 2.36
CA LEU A 159 -0.37 -2.24 2.00
C LEU A 159 -0.82 -3.19 3.10
N THR A 160 0.11 -3.74 3.88
CA THR A 160 -0.24 -4.56 5.05
C THR A 160 -0.98 -3.72 6.08
N LYS A 161 -0.48 -2.53 6.41
CA LYS A 161 -1.14 -1.62 7.36
C LYS A 161 -2.49 -1.14 6.86
N LEU A 162 -2.58 -0.73 5.59
CA LEU A 162 -3.86 -0.38 4.98
C LEU A 162 -4.85 -1.53 5.10
N SER A 163 -4.43 -2.74 4.77
CA SER A 163 -5.31 -3.91 4.80
C SER A 163 -5.85 -4.21 6.20
N VAL A 164 -5.06 -3.97 7.24
CA VAL A 164 -5.51 -4.11 8.64
C VAL A 164 -6.42 -2.96 9.06
N ILE A 165 -6.06 -1.71 8.77
CA ILE A 165 -6.83 -0.52 9.17
C ILE A 165 -8.20 -0.47 8.48
N ALA A 166 -8.22 -0.73 7.16
CA ALA A 166 -9.42 -0.66 6.33
C ALA A 166 -10.20 -1.97 6.27
N ASN A 167 -9.67 -3.06 6.85
CA ASN A 167 -10.20 -4.42 6.70
C ASN A 167 -10.37 -4.85 5.23
N LYS A 168 -9.35 -4.56 4.40
CA LYS A 168 -9.36 -4.74 2.93
C LYS A 168 -8.33 -5.77 2.43
N GLN A 169 -7.96 -6.74 3.27
CA GLN A 169 -6.95 -7.77 2.94
C GLN A 169 -7.27 -8.50 1.62
N ASN A 170 -8.54 -8.91 1.44
CA ASN A 170 -9.00 -9.61 0.25
C ASN A 170 -9.14 -8.72 -1.00
N ALA A 171 -9.02 -7.40 -0.84
CA ALA A 171 -9.14 -6.44 -1.92
C ALA A 171 -7.80 -6.19 -2.63
N VAL A 172 -6.68 -6.65 -2.06
CA VAL A 172 -5.34 -6.53 -2.66
C VAL A 172 -5.11 -7.69 -3.64
N LYS A 173 -4.86 -7.36 -4.90
CA LYS A 173 -4.58 -8.29 -5.98
C LYS A 173 -3.18 -8.08 -6.53
N VAL A 174 -2.48 -9.18 -6.72
CA VAL A 174 -1.19 -9.22 -7.42
C VAL A 174 -1.46 -9.69 -8.84
N VAL A 175 -1.10 -8.88 -9.83
CA VAL A 175 -1.48 -9.05 -11.24
C VAL A 175 -0.22 -9.19 -12.09
N GLN A 176 -0.32 -9.99 -13.16
CA GLN A 176 0.73 -10.16 -14.17
C GLN A 176 0.39 -9.36 -15.43
N GLY A 177 1.39 -8.79 -16.10
CA GLY A 177 1.20 -8.09 -17.37
C GLY A 177 0.75 -6.65 -17.18
N SER A 178 -0.55 -6.38 -17.18
CA SER A 178 -1.07 -5.00 -17.12
C SER A 178 -2.21 -4.82 -16.11
N ILE A 179 -2.30 -3.62 -15.55
CA ILE A 179 -3.38 -3.18 -14.67
C ILE A 179 -4.18 -2.11 -15.39
N LYS A 180 -5.45 -2.38 -15.68
CA LYS A 180 -6.38 -1.38 -16.20
C LYS A 180 -6.72 -0.37 -15.11
N ILE A 181 -6.78 0.91 -15.47
CA ILE A 181 -7.09 2.01 -14.57
C ILE A 181 -8.18 2.89 -15.16
N GLU A 182 -9.08 3.37 -14.31
CA GLU A 182 -10.07 4.37 -14.68
C GLU A 182 -9.57 5.77 -14.28
N ILE A 183 -9.27 6.62 -15.26
CA ILE A 183 -8.77 7.98 -15.00
C ILE A 183 -9.92 8.85 -14.46
N GLN A 184 -11.06 8.78 -15.13
CA GLN A 184 -12.34 9.44 -14.86
C GLN A 184 -13.44 8.58 -15.45
N ALA A 185 -14.71 8.80 -15.07
CA ALA A 185 -15.84 8.03 -15.59
C ALA A 185 -15.79 7.94 -17.14
N GLY A 186 -15.64 6.71 -17.65
CA GLY A 186 -15.59 6.42 -19.09
C GLY A 186 -14.24 6.69 -19.80
N LYS A 187 -13.20 7.11 -19.07
CA LYS A 187 -11.84 7.27 -19.60
C LYS A 187 -10.89 6.29 -18.94
N GLU A 188 -10.55 5.23 -19.68
CA GLU A 188 -9.64 4.19 -19.22
C GLU A 188 -8.20 4.40 -19.70
N SER A 189 -7.25 3.82 -18.99
CA SER A 189 -5.86 3.67 -19.37
C SER A 189 -5.31 2.38 -18.73
N ALA A 190 -4.00 2.13 -18.86
CA ALA A 190 -3.36 1.00 -18.23
C ALA A 190 -1.97 1.34 -17.71
N VAL A 191 -1.53 0.53 -16.75
CA VAL A 191 -0.15 0.42 -16.29
C VAL A 191 0.38 -0.92 -16.76
N ASP A 192 1.37 -0.92 -17.65
CA ASP A 192 1.95 -2.10 -18.27
C ASP A 192 3.31 -2.41 -17.61
N PHE A 193 3.50 -3.66 -17.22
CA PHE A 193 4.68 -4.13 -16.50
C PHE A 193 5.54 -5.02 -17.38
N SER A 194 6.85 -4.81 -17.31
CA SER A 194 7.85 -5.61 -18.03
C SER A 194 9.14 -5.73 -17.20
N THR A 195 9.94 -6.74 -17.49
CA THR A 195 11.28 -6.92 -16.91
C THR A 195 12.33 -6.32 -17.84
N GLY A 196 13.28 -5.58 -17.30
CA GLY A 196 14.39 -5.00 -18.07
C GLY A 196 15.71 -5.00 -17.31
N GLN A 197 16.74 -4.41 -17.91
CA GLN A 197 18.06 -4.28 -17.25
C GLN A 197 18.08 -3.15 -16.22
N GLU A 198 17.37 -2.05 -16.50
CA GLU A 198 17.29 -0.88 -15.63
C GLU A 198 15.84 -0.56 -15.27
N PRO A 199 15.54 -0.31 -13.99
CA PRO A 199 14.20 0.03 -13.56
C PRO A 199 13.82 1.44 -14.05
N MET A 200 12.72 1.54 -14.79
CA MET A 200 12.26 2.82 -15.36
C MET A 200 10.74 2.92 -15.39
N VAL A 201 10.22 4.11 -15.13
CA VAL A 201 8.78 4.42 -15.24
C VAL A 201 8.57 5.60 -16.18
N TYR A 202 7.80 5.38 -17.25
CA TYR A 202 7.60 6.39 -18.29
C TYR A 202 6.27 6.20 -19.02
N LYS A 203 5.79 7.27 -19.67
CA LYS A 203 4.61 7.19 -20.52
C LYS A 203 4.99 6.67 -21.91
N ALA A 204 4.38 5.56 -22.35
CA ALA A 204 4.57 5.04 -23.70
C ALA A 204 3.76 5.81 -24.75
N LYS A 205 4.11 5.57 -26.02
CA LYS A 205 3.44 6.18 -27.19
C LYS A 205 1.95 5.79 -27.29
N ASN A 206 1.57 4.62 -26.80
CA ASN A 206 0.17 4.17 -26.68
C ASN A 206 -0.62 4.94 -25.61
N GLY A 207 0.04 5.79 -24.82
CA GLY A 207 -0.58 6.58 -23.76
C GLY A 207 -0.63 5.88 -22.40
N HIS A 208 -0.17 4.63 -22.29
CA HIS A 208 -0.11 3.88 -21.03
C HIS A 208 1.11 4.27 -20.20
N LEU A 209 1.09 3.92 -18.92
CA LEU A 209 2.26 4.01 -18.05
C LEU A 209 3.05 2.70 -18.14
N MET A 210 4.27 2.75 -18.66
CA MET A 210 5.18 1.61 -18.67
C MET A 210 6.01 1.59 -17.41
N VAL A 211 6.13 0.40 -16.82
CA VAL A 211 6.95 0.12 -15.65
C VAL A 211 7.89 -1.02 -16.00
N VAL A 212 9.19 -0.72 -16.03
CA VAL A 212 10.25 -1.69 -16.21
C VAL A 212 10.84 -1.99 -14.84
N SER A 213 10.79 -3.27 -14.44
CA SER A 213 11.35 -3.81 -13.20
C SER A 213 12.72 -4.43 -13.43
#